data_AF-A0A382UNA9-F1
#
_entry.id   AF-A0A382UNA9-F1
#
_cell.length_a   1.000
_cell.length_b   1.000
_cell.length_c   1.000
_cell.angle_alpha   90.00
_cell.angle_beta   90.00
_cell.angle_gamma   90.00
#
_symmetry.space_group_name_H-M   'P 1'
#
loop_
_entity.id
_entity.type
_entity.pdbx_description
1 polymer ?
#
loop_
_entity_poly.entity_id
_entity_poly.type
_entity_poly.pdbx_seq_one_letter_code
_entity_poly.pdbx_strand_id
1 'polypeptide(L)'
;FPDLSIANDTLTISEREFLSSAAEDGLPIALRIAEYAFMQAEKRSSQGAEPAIYAEDFERFLSVLAEEGVQKIFLDDPQIREYLKWRMEARISERMGRMGRSMEIRAERDPALAEALALLTGASSPAALFTAADLRKQILP
;
A
#
# COMPACT_ATOMS: atom_id res chain seq x y z
N PHE A 1 17.21 5.42 22.38
CA PHE A 1 16.40 6.61 22.03
C PHE A 1 14.94 6.19 22.16
N PRO A 2 14.09 6.95 22.88
CA PRO A 2 12.68 6.57 23.00
C PRO A 2 11.95 6.77 21.66
N ASP A 3 10.95 5.94 21.39
CA ASP A 3 10.18 5.95 20.15
C ASP A 3 9.41 7.26 19.97
N LEU A 4 9.75 8.00 18.92
CA LEU A 4 8.92 9.10 18.44
C LEU A 4 7.83 8.51 17.53
N SER A 5 6.61 8.39 18.04
CA SER A 5 5.45 8.16 17.19
C SER A 5 5.23 9.39 16.32
N ILE A 6 5.53 9.31 15.03
CA ILE A 6 5.18 10.38 14.09
C ILE A 6 3.68 10.26 13.83
N ALA A 7 2.91 11.29 14.19
CA ALA A 7 1.51 11.37 13.83
C ALA A 7 1.39 11.30 12.29
N ASN A 8 0.57 10.37 11.78
CA ASN A 8 0.38 10.05 10.36
C ASN A 8 1.47 9.19 9.70
N ASP A 9 2.27 8.44 10.47
CA ASP A 9 3.08 7.38 9.88
C ASP A 9 2.16 6.26 9.36
N THR A 10 2.27 5.97 8.06
CA THR A 10 1.49 4.90 7.41
C THR A 10 2.23 3.57 7.42
N LEU A 11 3.47 3.55 7.93
CA LEU A 11 4.30 2.36 8.09
C LEU A 11 4.47 1.99 9.55
N THR A 12 4.52 0.69 9.83
CA THR A 12 4.94 0.19 11.14
C THR A 12 6.46 0.31 11.33
N ILE A 13 6.95 0.09 12.57
CA ILE A 13 8.39 0.04 12.84
C ILE A 13 9.06 -1.07 12.00
N SER A 14 8.50 -2.29 12.03
CA SER A 14 9.02 -3.43 11.26
C SER A 14 9.08 -3.12 9.76
N GLU A 15 8.04 -2.48 9.21
CA GLU A 15 8.00 -2.08 7.80
C GLU A 15 9.08 -1.05 7.46
N ARG A 16 9.35 -0.09 8.34
CA ARG A 16 10.45 0.88 8.18
C ARG A 16 11.81 0.21 8.27
N GLU A 17 12.00 -0.71 9.21
CA GLU A 17 13.25 -1.47 9.36
C GLU A 17 13.52 -2.32 8.12
N PHE A 18 12.50 -3.01 7.61
CA PHE A 18 12.58 -3.77 6.35
C PHE A 18 13.01 -2.88 5.18
N LEU A 19 12.34 -1.75 4.98
CA LEU A 19 12.66 -0.84 3.87
C LEU A 19 14.04 -0.20 4.02
N SER A 20 14.45 0.13 5.25
CA SER A 20 15.76 0.71 5.54
C SER A 20 16.87 -0.30 5.27
N SER A 21 16.74 -1.52 5.79
CA SER A 21 17.70 -2.60 5.53
C SER A 21 17.82 -2.89 4.04
N ALA A 22 16.69 -3.00 3.32
CA ALA A 22 16.72 -3.24 1.89
C ALA A 22 17.40 -2.08 1.12
N ALA A 23 17.21 -0.84 1.55
CA ALA A 23 17.87 0.32 0.94
C ALA A 23 19.39 0.33 1.21
N GLU A 24 19.82 -0.01 2.42
CA GLU A 24 21.24 -0.14 2.79
C GLU A 24 21.95 -1.20 1.94
N ASP A 25 21.26 -2.31 1.65
CA ASP A 25 21.76 -3.39 0.80
C ASP A 25 21.58 -3.10 -0.71
N GLY A 26 21.07 -1.92 -1.08
CA GLY A 26 20.87 -1.51 -2.48
C GLY A 26 19.75 -2.27 -3.21
N LEU A 27 18.83 -2.89 -2.49
CA LEU A 27 17.74 -3.72 -3.02
C LEU A 27 16.54 -2.86 -3.43
N PRO A 28 16.12 -2.89 -4.72
CA PRO A 28 15.10 -1.96 -5.23
C PRO A 28 13.67 -2.47 -4.97
N ILE A 29 13.26 -2.59 -3.70
CA ILE A 29 11.96 -3.17 -3.30
C ILE A 29 10.76 -2.51 -4.02
N ALA A 30 10.76 -1.18 -4.14
CA ALA A 30 9.67 -0.46 -4.81
C ALA A 30 9.56 -0.82 -6.31
N LEU A 31 10.69 -1.08 -6.97
CA LEU A 31 10.72 -1.55 -8.36
C LEU A 31 10.20 -2.98 -8.45
N ARG A 32 10.65 -3.88 -7.56
CA ARG A 32 10.19 -5.28 -7.55
C ARG A 32 8.69 -5.41 -7.33
N ILE A 33 8.12 -4.60 -6.44
CA ILE A 33 6.66 -4.51 -6.26
C ILE A 33 5.99 -4.03 -7.55
N ALA A 34 6.57 -3.05 -8.26
CA ALA A 34 6.00 -2.52 -9.50
C ALA A 34 6.02 -3.55 -10.65
N GLU A 35 7.11 -4.27 -10.81
CA GLU A 35 7.27 -5.35 -11.80
C GLU A 35 6.29 -6.49 -11.51
N TYR A 36 6.20 -6.92 -10.25
CA TYR A 36 5.23 -7.92 -9.82
C TYR A 36 3.79 -7.48 -10.12
N ALA A 37 3.43 -6.25 -9.73
CA ALA A 37 2.08 -5.73 -9.97
C ALA A 37 1.75 -5.63 -11.46
N PHE A 38 2.72 -5.31 -12.31
CA PHE A 38 2.55 -5.31 -13.76
C PHE A 38 2.21 -6.71 -14.29
N MET A 39 3.03 -7.72 -13.94
CA MET A 39 2.80 -9.11 -14.37
C MET A 39 1.45 -9.64 -13.89
N GLN A 40 1.08 -9.35 -12.65
CA GLN A 40 -0.20 -9.78 -12.09
C GLN A 40 -1.39 -9.08 -12.75
N ALA A 41 -1.29 -7.77 -13.01
CA ALA A 41 -2.33 -7.04 -13.71
C ALA A 41 -2.58 -7.61 -15.11
N GLU A 42 -1.52 -7.89 -15.88
CA GLU A 42 -1.63 -8.51 -17.21
C GLU A 42 -2.30 -9.89 -17.14
N LYS A 43 -1.83 -10.76 -16.22
CA LYS A 43 -2.40 -12.09 -15.99
C LYS A 43 -3.89 -12.01 -15.63
N ARG A 44 -4.26 -11.15 -14.68
CA ARG A 44 -5.65 -10.97 -14.22
C ARG A 44 -6.55 -10.41 -15.32
N SER A 45 -6.07 -9.39 -16.04
CA SER A 45 -6.83 -8.77 -17.14
C SER A 45 -7.08 -9.75 -18.29
N SER A 46 -6.09 -10.57 -18.66
CA SER A 46 -6.28 -11.61 -19.70
C SER A 46 -7.32 -12.67 -19.31
N GLN A 47 -7.54 -12.88 -18.01
CA GLN A 47 -8.52 -13.81 -17.46
C GLN A 47 -9.88 -13.15 -17.17
N GLY A 48 -10.03 -11.84 -17.40
CA GLY A 48 -11.23 -11.09 -17.03
C GLY A 48 -11.50 -11.08 -15.52
N ALA A 49 -10.47 -11.28 -14.69
CA ALA A 49 -10.59 -11.38 -13.24
C ALA A 49 -10.44 -10.01 -12.56
N GLU A 50 -10.91 -9.89 -11.32
CA GLU A 50 -10.71 -8.71 -10.47
C GLU A 50 -9.24 -8.61 -9.96
N PRO A 51 -8.78 -7.39 -9.59
CA PRO A 51 -7.47 -7.19 -8.98
C PRO A 51 -7.32 -8.00 -7.71
N ALA A 52 -6.34 -8.90 -7.68
CA ALA A 52 -5.96 -9.63 -6.47
C ALA A 52 -4.60 -10.33 -6.65
N ILE A 53 -4.02 -10.73 -5.54
CA ILE A 53 -2.77 -11.48 -5.48
C ILE A 53 -3.08 -12.98 -5.44
N TYR A 54 -2.42 -13.77 -6.30
CA TYR A 54 -2.43 -15.23 -6.15
C TYR A 54 -1.38 -15.65 -5.13
N ALA A 55 -1.76 -16.53 -4.20
CA ALA A 55 -0.86 -16.98 -3.13
C ALA A 55 0.44 -17.60 -3.67
N GLU A 56 0.34 -18.47 -4.67
CA GLU A 56 1.51 -19.12 -5.30
C GLU A 56 2.46 -18.11 -5.95
N ASP A 57 1.92 -17.09 -6.63
CA ASP A 57 2.73 -16.05 -7.26
C ASP A 57 3.39 -15.15 -6.21
N PHE A 58 2.72 -14.94 -5.07
CA PHE A 58 3.29 -14.19 -3.95
C PHE A 58 4.46 -14.93 -3.29
N GLU A 59 4.34 -16.24 -3.05
CA GLU A 59 5.47 -17.03 -2.53
C GLU A 59 6.67 -17.02 -3.49
N ARG A 60 6.40 -17.07 -4.81
CA ARG A 60 7.45 -16.92 -5.82
C ARG A 60 8.11 -15.55 -5.76
N PHE A 61 7.34 -14.48 -5.58
CA PHE A 61 7.88 -13.14 -5.39
C PHE A 61 8.80 -13.05 -4.17
N LEU A 62 8.40 -13.65 -3.04
CA LEU A 62 9.25 -13.68 -1.85
C LEU A 62 10.54 -14.49 -2.08
N SER A 63 10.47 -15.57 -2.86
CA SER A 63 11.65 -16.33 -3.25
C SER A 63 12.62 -15.48 -4.09
N VAL A 64 12.11 -14.69 -5.04
CA VAL A 64 12.92 -13.74 -5.81
C VAL A 64 13.57 -12.69 -4.90
N LEU A 65 12.83 -12.13 -3.93
CA LEU A 65 13.42 -11.20 -2.97
C LEU A 65 14.52 -11.85 -2.12
N ALA A 66 14.35 -13.10 -1.72
CA ALA A 66 15.36 -13.85 -0.98
C ALA A 66 16.63 -14.07 -1.80
N GLU A 67 16.48 -14.45 -3.08
CA GLU A 67 17.60 -14.61 -4.03
C GLU A 67 18.35 -13.30 -4.28
N GLU A 68 17.63 -12.17 -4.24
CA GLU A 68 18.22 -10.84 -4.37
C GLU A 68 18.93 -10.35 -3.10
N GLY A 69 18.80 -11.07 -1.98
CA GLY A 69 19.51 -10.79 -0.74
C GLY A 69 18.65 -10.18 0.37
N VAL A 70 17.33 -10.10 0.21
CA VAL A 70 16.46 -9.69 1.32
C VAL A 70 16.55 -10.71 2.44
N GLN A 71 16.83 -10.23 3.65
CA GLN A 71 17.02 -11.10 4.81
C GLN A 71 15.76 -11.90 5.14
N LYS A 72 15.95 -13.20 5.37
CA LYS A 72 14.85 -14.14 5.64
C LYS A 72 13.99 -13.73 6.85
N ILE A 73 14.59 -13.08 7.85
CA ILE A 73 13.85 -12.58 9.02
C ILE A 73 12.69 -11.65 8.63
N PHE A 74 12.87 -10.81 7.60
CA PHE A 74 11.80 -9.95 7.08
C PHE A 74 10.80 -10.74 6.21
N LEU A 75 11.27 -11.71 5.43
CA LEU A 75 10.39 -12.48 4.53
C LEU A 75 9.50 -13.48 5.28
N ASP A 76 9.94 -13.95 6.44
CA ASP A 76 9.18 -14.83 7.34
C ASP A 76 8.24 -14.03 8.27
N ASP A 77 8.41 -12.71 8.40
CA ASP A 77 7.58 -11.85 9.24
C ASP A 77 6.18 -11.66 8.62
N PRO A 78 5.09 -12.09 9.31
CA PRO A 78 3.72 -11.88 8.84
C PRO A 78 3.38 -10.41 8.54
N GLN A 79 3.91 -9.45 9.31
CA GLN A 79 3.63 -8.02 9.12
C GLN A 79 4.21 -7.51 7.80
N ILE A 80 5.45 -7.91 7.47
CA ILE A 80 6.09 -7.54 6.20
C ILE A 80 5.37 -8.20 5.02
N ARG A 81 4.92 -9.44 5.18
CA ARG A 81 4.15 -10.12 4.15
C ARG A 81 2.81 -9.43 3.89
N GLU A 82 2.09 -9.02 4.94
CA GLU A 82 0.87 -8.23 4.82
C GLU A 82 1.12 -6.86 4.18
N TYR A 83 2.20 -6.18 4.57
CA TYR A 83 2.63 -4.93 3.97
C TYR A 83 2.87 -5.06 2.46
N LEU A 84 3.64 -6.07 2.05
CA LEU A 84 3.94 -6.31 0.64
C LEU A 84 2.66 -6.60 -0.15
N LYS A 85 1.76 -7.43 0.39
CA LYS A 85 0.45 -7.70 -0.23
C LYS A 85 -0.36 -6.42 -0.40
N TRP A 86 -0.51 -5.64 0.67
CA TRP A 86 -1.24 -4.38 0.64
C TRP A 86 -0.69 -3.42 -0.43
N ARG A 87 0.64 -3.24 -0.50
CA ARG A 87 1.29 -2.40 -1.52
C ARG A 87 1.05 -2.91 -2.94
N MET A 88 1.08 -4.21 -3.13
CA MET A 88 0.87 -4.85 -4.42
C MET A 88 -0.57 -4.75 -4.88
N GLU A 89 -1.56 -5.01 -4.02
CA GLU A 89 -2.98 -4.94 -4.37
C GLU A 89 -3.38 -3.54 -4.83
N ALA A 90 -2.90 -2.50 -4.14
CA ALA A 90 -3.13 -1.12 -4.56
C ALA A 90 -2.56 -0.85 -5.98
N ARG A 91 -1.35 -1.36 -6.27
CA ARG A 91 -0.70 -1.17 -7.58
C ARG A 91 -1.31 -2.01 -8.69
N ILE A 92 -1.72 -3.24 -8.41
CA ILE A 92 -2.45 -4.09 -9.37
C ILE A 92 -3.77 -3.41 -9.74
N SER A 93 -4.51 -2.91 -8.74
CA SER A 93 -5.76 -2.17 -8.96
C SER A 93 -5.54 -0.96 -9.86
N GLU A 94 -4.52 -0.15 -9.58
CA GLU A 94 -4.15 1.01 -10.40
C GLU A 94 -3.81 0.61 -11.84
N ARG A 95 -3.01 -0.43 -12.03
CA ARG A 95 -2.61 -0.94 -13.36
C ARG A 95 -3.78 -1.48 -14.18
N MET A 96 -4.77 -2.07 -13.53
CA MET A 96 -5.99 -2.56 -14.16
C MET A 96 -7.04 -1.46 -14.39
N GLY A 97 -6.69 -0.18 -14.17
CA GLY A 97 -7.59 0.96 -14.35
C GLY A 97 -8.67 1.07 -13.26
N ARG A 98 -8.52 0.38 -12.14
CA ARG A 98 -9.42 0.40 -10.98
C ARG A 98 -8.91 1.41 -9.94
N MET A 99 -8.81 2.68 -10.34
CA MET A 99 -8.23 3.74 -9.49
C MET A 99 -9.00 3.91 -8.17
N GLY A 100 -10.34 3.88 -8.19
CA GLY A 100 -11.15 3.95 -6.96
C GLY A 100 -10.79 2.86 -5.95
N ARG A 101 -10.67 1.60 -6.42
CA ARG A 101 -10.25 0.47 -5.60
C ARG A 101 -8.82 0.65 -5.04
N SER A 102 -7.90 1.17 -5.84
CA SER A 102 -6.54 1.48 -5.37
C SER A 102 -6.56 2.49 -4.21
N MET A 103 -7.40 3.52 -4.30
CA MET A 103 -7.54 4.54 -3.26
C MET A 103 -8.18 3.98 -1.99
N GLU A 104 -9.21 3.13 -2.12
CA GLU A 104 -9.82 2.43 -0.99
C GLU A 104 -8.78 1.58 -0.22
N ILE A 105 -7.99 0.78 -0.93
CA ILE A 105 -6.93 -0.05 -0.32
C ILE A 105 -5.91 0.84 0.42
N ARG A 106 -5.48 1.95 -0.19
CA ARG A 106 -4.53 2.87 0.46
C ARG A 106 -5.13 3.51 1.71
N ALA A 107 -6.42 3.85 1.67
CA ALA A 107 -7.14 4.45 2.78
C ALA A 107 -7.27 3.53 4.01
N GLU A 108 -7.17 2.21 3.85
CA GLU A 108 -7.14 1.26 4.98
C GLU A 108 -6.01 1.56 5.98
N ARG A 109 -4.91 2.17 5.51
CA ARG A 109 -3.74 2.51 6.33
C ARG A 109 -3.39 4.00 6.38
N ASP A 110 -4.10 4.82 5.61
CA ASP A 110 -3.91 6.27 5.55
C ASP A 110 -5.18 6.97 6.04
N PRO A 111 -5.24 7.35 7.34
CA PRO A 111 -6.40 8.03 7.92
C PRO A 111 -6.73 9.35 7.23
N ALA A 112 -5.72 10.07 6.72
CA ALA A 112 -5.93 11.32 6.01
C ALA A 112 -6.59 11.07 4.64
N LEU A 113 -6.16 10.02 3.94
CA LEU A 113 -6.81 9.60 2.70
C LEU A 113 -8.22 9.04 2.96
N ALA A 114 -8.42 8.23 4.00
CA ALA A 114 -9.74 7.73 4.37
C ALA A 114 -10.72 8.87 4.64
N GLU A 115 -10.24 9.88 5.36
CA GLU A 115 -10.98 11.11 5.64
C GLU A 115 -11.31 11.89 4.36
N ALA A 116 -10.33 12.07 3.47
CA ALA A 116 -10.53 12.72 2.19
C ALA A 116 -11.58 11.99 1.34
N LEU A 117 -11.56 10.66 1.28
CA LEU A 117 -12.57 9.86 0.58
C LEU A 117 -13.95 10.00 1.22
N ALA A 118 -14.05 10.00 2.55
CA ALA A 118 -15.32 10.21 3.26
C ALA A 118 -15.93 11.59 2.95
N LEU A 119 -15.11 12.64 2.94
CA LEU A 119 -15.54 13.99 2.57
C LEU A 119 -15.98 14.07 1.11
N LEU A 120 -15.22 13.48 0.19
CA LEU A 120 -15.53 13.46 -1.23
C LEU A 120 -16.84 12.72 -1.55
N THR A 121 -17.08 11.60 -0.89
CA THR A 121 -18.30 10.79 -1.09
C THR A 121 -19.55 11.39 -0.44
N GLY A 122 -19.38 12.16 0.66
CA GLY A 122 -20.49 12.82 1.35
C GLY A 122 -20.88 14.18 0.78
N ALA A 123 -20.03 14.83 -0.01
CA ALA A 123 -20.29 16.17 -0.53
C ALA A 123 -21.11 16.14 -1.83
N SER A 124 -22.20 16.91 -1.87
CA SER A 124 -23.05 17.07 -3.07
C SER A 124 -22.51 18.09 -4.08
N SER A 125 -21.50 18.87 -3.70
CA SER A 125 -20.86 19.88 -4.56
C SER A 125 -19.46 20.25 -4.02
N PRO A 126 -18.60 20.88 -4.85
CA PRO A 126 -17.31 21.39 -4.37
C PRO A 126 -17.44 22.38 -3.21
N ALA A 127 -18.45 23.27 -3.21
CA ALA A 127 -18.67 24.21 -2.11
C ALA A 127 -19.01 23.47 -0.80
N ALA A 128 -19.89 22.48 -0.86
CA ALA A 128 -20.24 21.64 0.29
C ALA A 128 -19.03 20.87 0.83
N LEU A 129 -18.14 20.40 -0.05
CA LEU A 129 -16.90 19.72 0.33
C LEU A 129 -15.99 20.63 1.16
N PHE A 130 -15.73 21.86 0.69
CA PHE A 130 -14.88 22.81 1.42
C PHE A 130 -15.48 23.18 2.78
N THR A 131 -16.79 23.42 2.84
CA THR A 131 -17.48 23.66 4.12
C THR A 131 -17.33 22.48 5.08
N ALA A 132 -17.51 21.25 4.59
CA ALA A 132 -17.36 20.05 5.42
C ALA A 132 -15.91 19.86 5.92
N ALA A 133 -14.92 20.13 5.07
CA ALA A 133 -13.52 20.06 5.43
C ALA A 133 -13.15 21.11 6.51
N ASP A 134 -13.65 22.34 6.38
CA ASP A 134 -13.38 23.41 7.35
C ASP A 134 -14.05 23.15 8.71
N LEU A 135 -15.25 22.59 8.73
CA LEU A 135 -15.89 22.14 9.97
C LEU A 135 -15.05 21.06 10.68
N ARG A 136 -14.46 20.14 9.92
CA ARG A 136 -13.67 19.03 10.49
C ARG A 136 -12.34 19.49 11.07
N LYS A 137 -11.70 20.50 10.47
CA LYS A 137 -10.52 21.17 11.04
C LYS A 137 -10.78 21.82 12.39
N GLN A 138 -12.02 22.25 12.67
CA GLN A 138 -12.37 22.89 13.94
C GLN A 138 -12.66 21.89 15.07
N ILE A 139 -12.88 20.62 14.74
CA ILE A 139 -13.24 19.55 15.68
C ILE A 139 -12.03 18.66 16.05
N LEU A 140 -11.00 18.64 15.20
CA LEU A 140 -9.74 17.96 15.47
C LEU A 140 -8.84 18.85 16.36
N PRO A 141 -8.35 18.36 17.51
CA PRO A 141 -7.44 19.11 18.40
C PRO A 141 -6.07 19.36 17.78
#